data_AF-A0A1U7D600-F1
#
_entry.id   AF-A0A1U7D600-F1
#
_cell.length_a   1.000
_cell.length_b   1.000
_cell.length_c   1.000
_cell.angle_alpha   90.00
_cell.angle_beta   90.00
_cell.angle_gamma   90.00
#
_symmetry.space_group_name_H-M   'P 1'
#
loop_
_entity.id
_entity.type
_entity.pdbx_description
1 polymer ?
#
loop_
_entity_poly.entity_id
_entity_poly.type
_entity_poly.pdbx_seq_one_letter_code
_entity_poly.pdbx_strand_id
1 'polypeptide(L)'
;MEIDSLTALQHFLDWYDGAPAKAPKAPDLLEGLDFTSAFARFQSLISAFDAPFTRFDEGLIAAWESYKPRLRAEALIRLGAETWTEDRIGSGAIVAKVIDAIEIQATHGDLKNNLVFWRNQYGHANRDHRALIEAATTGTGLQTLERLLFQLYRTDRDEGELFDELSKATDAKYPLMAYLFFLKDMDRFMPIQPTGFDHVFGEIGLEFRTLRNCTWENYSQFNRILNALRKPIADQAGLDHVRLIDAHSLLWLFSTLLRKEAKGELAKGEKADARYLGAREKSIADIKYSVGKTVFNSNGQVVPTTVKNKELHMSDAELDKLIRDLLTIQEDRCAITGLPFQFRGAQTDDNMLPSLDRIDSNGHYAKENLQLVCRFINFWKQASDDAEFRRLVSVVRGDDMEGG
;
A
#
# COMPACT_ATOMS: atom_id res chain seq x y z
N MET A 1 23.95 -53.11 -13.39
CA MET A 1 22.60 -53.50 -12.95
C MET A 1 21.80 -53.70 -14.22
N GLU A 2 21.70 -54.94 -14.67
CA GLU A 2 20.94 -55.30 -15.89
C GLU A 2 19.45 -55.22 -15.58
N ILE A 3 18.70 -54.54 -16.46
CA ILE A 3 17.24 -54.36 -16.34
C ILE A 3 16.59 -55.45 -17.17
N ASP A 4 16.09 -56.49 -16.51
CA ASP A 4 15.71 -57.76 -17.14
C ASP A 4 14.21 -57.86 -17.48
N SER A 5 13.57 -56.74 -17.84
CA SER A 5 12.26 -56.77 -18.51
C SER A 5 11.90 -55.42 -19.14
N LEU A 6 11.19 -55.49 -20.27
CA LEU A 6 10.59 -54.35 -20.96
C LEU A 6 9.64 -53.56 -20.05
N THR A 7 9.04 -54.24 -19.07
CA THR A 7 8.16 -53.67 -18.04
C THR A 7 8.90 -52.77 -17.06
N ALA A 8 10.13 -53.12 -16.67
CA ALA A 8 10.95 -52.30 -15.78
C ALA A 8 11.49 -51.05 -16.48
N LEU A 9 11.76 -51.13 -17.78
CA LEU A 9 12.09 -49.95 -18.60
C LEU A 9 10.87 -49.02 -18.75
N GLN A 10 9.67 -49.58 -18.96
CA GLN A 10 8.44 -48.80 -19.07
C GLN A 10 8.10 -48.08 -17.75
N HIS A 11 8.24 -48.76 -16.60
CA HIS A 11 8.03 -48.15 -15.29
C HIS A 11 9.05 -47.05 -14.96
N PHE A 12 10.29 -47.18 -15.43
CA PHE A 12 11.31 -46.15 -15.28
C PHE A 12 11.03 -44.94 -16.17
N LEU A 13 10.56 -45.17 -17.41
CA LEU A 13 10.15 -44.11 -18.32
C LEU A 13 8.88 -43.40 -17.84
N ASP A 14 7.89 -44.11 -17.31
CA ASP A 14 6.68 -43.51 -16.71
C ASP A 14 7.00 -42.66 -15.46
N TRP A 15 8.05 -43.02 -14.72
CA TRP A 15 8.56 -42.22 -13.59
C TRP A 15 9.40 -41.01 -14.05
N TYR A 16 10.17 -41.14 -15.13
CA TYR A 16 11.01 -40.09 -15.69
C TYR A 16 10.21 -39.06 -16.52
N ASP A 17 9.16 -39.51 -17.22
CA ASP A 17 8.20 -38.69 -17.97
C ASP A 17 7.01 -38.21 -17.11
N GLY A 18 7.11 -38.41 -15.79
CA GLY A 18 6.19 -37.90 -14.78
C GLY A 18 6.21 -36.39 -14.69
N ALA A 19 5.72 -35.70 -15.72
CA ALA A 19 5.11 -34.40 -15.56
C ALA A 19 4.11 -34.53 -14.39
N PRO A 20 4.19 -33.67 -13.36
CA PRO A 20 3.28 -33.78 -12.23
C PRO A 20 1.86 -33.76 -12.79
N ALA A 21 1.08 -34.81 -12.49
CA ALA A 21 -0.34 -34.81 -12.75
C ALA A 21 -0.86 -33.46 -12.27
N LYS A 22 -1.39 -32.65 -13.21
CA LYS A 22 -1.92 -31.33 -12.89
C LYS A 22 -2.86 -31.51 -11.72
N ALA A 23 -2.47 -30.96 -10.57
CA ALA A 23 -3.38 -30.84 -9.44
C ALA A 23 -4.71 -30.32 -9.99
N PRO A 24 -5.87 -30.86 -9.55
CA PRO A 24 -7.15 -30.32 -9.97
C PRO A 24 -7.08 -28.80 -9.81
N LYS A 25 -7.39 -28.06 -10.88
CA LYS A 25 -7.43 -26.59 -10.81
C LYS A 25 -8.29 -26.26 -9.59
N ALA A 26 -7.72 -25.52 -8.64
CA ALA A 26 -8.50 -24.99 -7.54
C ALA A 26 -9.76 -24.33 -8.14
N PRO A 27 -10.95 -24.55 -7.56
CA PRO A 27 -12.17 -23.94 -8.07
C PRO A 27 -11.93 -22.44 -8.24
N ASP A 28 -12.39 -21.89 -9.36
CA ASP A 28 -12.24 -20.46 -9.61
C ASP A 28 -13.04 -19.72 -8.52
N LEU A 29 -12.35 -18.92 -7.71
CA LEU A 29 -12.95 -18.23 -6.57
C LEU A 29 -14.05 -17.24 -7.00
N LEU A 30 -14.07 -16.88 -8.28
CA LEU A 30 -15.04 -15.98 -8.89
C LEU A 30 -15.95 -16.72 -9.89
N GLU A 31 -16.02 -18.06 -9.83
CA GLU A 31 -16.87 -18.84 -10.73
C GLU A 31 -18.35 -18.41 -10.59
N GLY A 32 -18.97 -18.07 -11.72
CA GLY A 32 -20.38 -17.65 -11.77
C GLY A 32 -20.65 -16.19 -11.35
N LEU A 33 -19.62 -15.42 -10.98
CA LEU A 33 -19.76 -14.02 -10.60
C LEU A 33 -19.84 -13.11 -11.85
N ASP A 34 -20.95 -12.39 -11.98
CA ASP A 34 -21.09 -11.30 -12.97
C ASP A 34 -20.58 -9.98 -12.40
N PHE A 35 -19.25 -9.83 -12.38
CA PHE A 35 -18.63 -8.60 -11.89
C PHE A 35 -19.03 -7.38 -12.71
N THR A 36 -19.31 -7.56 -14.01
CA THR A 36 -19.64 -6.44 -14.91
C THR A 36 -20.94 -5.78 -14.48
N SER A 37 -21.99 -6.58 -14.25
CA SER A 37 -23.26 -6.07 -13.75
C SER A 37 -23.14 -5.47 -12.35
N ALA A 38 -22.37 -6.12 -11.46
CA ALA A 38 -22.10 -5.60 -10.12
C ALA A 38 -21.36 -4.25 -10.15
N PHE A 39 -20.37 -4.09 -11.03
CA PHE A 39 -19.63 -2.84 -11.18
C PHE A 39 -20.49 -1.73 -11.80
N ALA A 40 -21.32 -2.06 -12.78
CA ALA A 40 -22.31 -1.12 -13.34
C ALA A 40 -23.31 -0.66 -12.27
N ARG A 41 -23.74 -1.58 -11.38
CA ARG A 41 -24.59 -1.26 -10.23
C ARG A 41 -23.88 -0.31 -9.26
N PHE A 42 -22.62 -0.60 -8.91
CA PHE A 42 -21.79 0.30 -8.12
C PHE A 42 -21.69 1.70 -8.74
N GLN A 43 -21.40 1.78 -10.06
CA GLN A 43 -21.33 3.06 -10.78
C GLN A 43 -22.66 3.84 -10.76
N SER A 44 -23.79 3.16 -10.89
CA SER A 44 -25.11 3.78 -10.77
C SER A 44 -25.34 4.35 -9.38
N LEU A 45 -24.97 3.63 -8.32
CA LEU A 45 -25.16 4.07 -6.94
C LEU A 45 -24.27 5.26 -6.60
N ILE A 46 -22.98 5.19 -6.95
CA ILE A 46 -22.05 6.27 -6.67
C ILE A 46 -22.43 7.52 -7.46
N SER A 47 -22.86 7.40 -8.73
CA SER A 47 -23.31 8.54 -9.55
C SER A 47 -24.60 9.20 -9.02
N ALA A 48 -25.45 8.44 -8.32
CA ALA A 48 -26.63 8.98 -7.66
C ALA A 48 -26.25 9.82 -6.43
N PHE A 49 -25.21 9.39 -5.71
CA PHE A 49 -24.75 10.00 -4.46
C PHE A 49 -23.72 11.12 -4.65
N ASP A 50 -22.76 10.94 -5.56
CA ASP A 50 -21.63 11.83 -5.87
C ASP A 50 -21.19 11.67 -7.34
N ALA A 51 -19.98 12.12 -7.70
CA ALA A 51 -19.37 11.89 -9.01
C ALA A 51 -19.09 10.38 -9.28
N PRO A 52 -19.13 9.95 -10.56
CA PRO A 52 -18.81 8.58 -10.94
C PRO A 52 -17.40 8.18 -10.51
N PHE A 53 -17.21 6.90 -10.22
CA PHE A 53 -15.89 6.37 -9.88
C PHE A 53 -15.04 6.25 -11.16
N THR A 54 -13.81 6.77 -11.09
CA THR A 54 -12.81 6.73 -12.17
C THR A 54 -11.52 6.08 -11.69
N ARG A 55 -11.03 6.49 -10.51
CA ARG A 55 -9.77 6.05 -9.90
C ARG A 55 -9.78 6.21 -8.38
N PHE A 56 -8.84 5.57 -7.70
CA PHE A 56 -8.83 5.43 -6.23
C PHE A 56 -8.28 6.65 -5.46
N ASP A 57 -7.60 7.55 -6.14
CA ASP A 57 -6.96 8.77 -5.60
C ASP A 57 -7.83 10.03 -5.76
N GLU A 58 -9.05 9.91 -6.31
CA GLU A 58 -10.01 11.02 -6.40
C GLU A 58 -11.44 10.65 -5.99
N GLY A 59 -12.32 11.64 -6.04
CA GLY A 59 -13.74 11.49 -5.74
C GLY A 59 -14.05 11.00 -4.31
N LEU A 60 -15.23 10.42 -4.16
CA LEU A 60 -15.77 9.94 -2.89
C LEU A 60 -14.89 8.87 -2.24
N ILE A 61 -14.37 7.93 -3.04
CA ILE A 61 -13.56 6.83 -2.53
C ILE A 61 -12.25 7.32 -1.90
N ALA A 62 -11.59 8.31 -2.52
CA ALA A 62 -10.41 8.91 -1.91
C ALA A 62 -10.77 9.68 -0.64
N ALA A 63 -11.89 10.40 -0.63
CA ALA A 63 -12.34 11.15 0.54
C ALA A 63 -12.64 10.23 1.74
N TRP A 64 -13.27 9.07 1.49
CA TRP A 64 -13.74 8.18 2.55
C TRP A 64 -12.73 7.10 2.94
N GLU A 65 -11.92 6.60 2.00
CA GLU A 65 -11.16 5.36 2.20
C GLU A 65 -9.64 5.56 2.26
N SER A 66 -9.11 6.71 1.83
CA SER A 66 -7.66 7.03 1.85
C SER A 66 -7.04 7.14 3.25
N TYR A 67 -7.85 7.11 4.31
CA TYR A 67 -7.35 7.20 5.68
C TYR A 67 -6.67 5.90 6.14
N LYS A 68 -7.02 4.72 5.58
CA LYS A 68 -6.54 3.43 6.12
C LYS A 68 -5.00 3.28 6.11
N PRO A 69 -4.26 3.63 5.04
CA PRO A 69 -2.80 3.58 5.08
C PRO A 69 -2.20 4.53 6.11
N ARG A 70 -2.77 5.73 6.25
CA ARG A 70 -2.34 6.74 7.24
C ARG A 70 -2.60 6.25 8.67
N LEU A 71 -3.75 5.63 8.89
CA LEU A 71 -4.13 5.02 10.16
C LEU A 71 -3.16 3.88 10.52
N ARG A 72 -2.84 3.01 9.56
CA ARG A 72 -1.88 1.93 9.76
C ARG A 72 -0.49 2.46 10.12
N ALA A 73 -0.01 3.48 9.42
CA ALA A 73 1.29 4.09 9.70
C ALA A 73 1.37 4.62 11.14
N GLU A 74 0.34 5.35 11.58
CA GLU A 74 0.23 5.81 12.98
C GLU A 74 0.15 4.64 13.97
N ALA A 75 -0.65 3.61 13.66
CA ALA A 75 -0.79 2.43 14.50
C ALA A 75 0.54 1.68 14.67
N LEU A 76 1.34 1.55 13.61
CA LEU A 76 2.66 0.92 13.67
C LEU A 76 3.64 1.71 14.55
N ILE A 77 3.63 3.04 14.47
CA ILE A 77 4.45 3.89 15.35
C ILE A 77 4.10 3.67 16.82
N ARG A 78 2.80 3.59 17.14
CA ARG A 78 2.34 3.34 18.51
C ARG A 78 2.65 1.93 18.98
N LEU A 79 2.48 0.95 18.10
CA LEU A 79 2.74 -0.46 18.34
C LEU A 79 4.23 -0.68 18.68
N GLY A 80 5.14 -0.11 17.88
CA GLY A 80 6.59 -0.17 18.10
C GLY A 80 7.13 -1.59 18.26
N ALA A 81 6.55 -2.55 17.51
CA ALA A 81 6.78 -3.98 17.73
C ALA A 81 8.26 -4.36 17.58
N GLU A 82 8.99 -3.70 16.68
CA GLU A 82 10.42 -3.91 16.41
C GLU A 82 11.31 -3.79 17.66
N THR A 83 10.87 -3.04 18.66
CA THR A 83 11.59 -2.84 19.93
C THR A 83 11.30 -3.93 20.98
N TRP A 84 10.34 -4.82 20.74
CA TRP A 84 9.94 -5.81 21.72
C TRP A 84 10.99 -6.91 21.87
N THR A 85 11.13 -7.36 23.11
CA THR A 85 12.03 -8.44 23.53
C THR A 85 11.25 -9.50 24.32
N GLU A 86 11.72 -10.75 24.31
CA GLU A 86 11.02 -11.88 24.95
C GLU A 86 10.84 -11.72 26.47
N ASP A 87 11.76 -11.02 27.15
CA ASP A 87 11.66 -10.73 28.59
C ASP A 87 10.46 -9.87 28.96
N ARG A 88 9.85 -9.18 27.99
CA ARG A 88 8.65 -8.36 28.19
C ARG A 88 7.37 -9.19 28.21
N ILE A 89 7.40 -10.46 27.83
CA ILE A 89 6.23 -11.33 27.80
C ILE A 89 5.76 -11.61 29.24
N GLY A 90 4.51 -11.24 29.54
CA GLY A 90 3.89 -11.29 30.85
C GLY A 90 3.98 -9.98 31.65
N SER A 91 4.66 -8.95 31.14
CA SER A 91 4.81 -7.66 31.82
C SER A 91 3.63 -6.71 31.64
N GLY A 92 2.79 -6.93 30.63
CA GLY A 92 1.70 -6.03 30.24
C GLY A 92 2.11 -4.94 29.24
N ALA A 93 3.41 -4.79 28.95
CA ALA A 93 3.93 -3.77 28.05
C ALA A 93 3.50 -3.99 26.58
N ILE A 94 3.46 -5.24 26.11
CA ILE A 94 3.10 -5.58 24.74
C ILE A 94 1.61 -5.34 24.53
N VAL A 95 0.77 -5.83 25.45
CA VAL A 95 -0.69 -5.59 25.37
C VAL A 95 -1.00 -4.10 25.46
N ALA A 96 -0.33 -3.34 26.31
CA ALA A 96 -0.51 -1.88 26.40
C ALA A 96 -0.22 -1.18 25.05
N LYS A 97 0.85 -1.59 24.37
CA LYS A 97 1.21 -1.06 23.04
C LYS A 97 0.20 -1.42 21.96
N VAL A 98 -0.35 -2.65 22.00
CA VAL A 98 -1.42 -3.06 21.08
C VAL A 98 -2.70 -2.27 21.34
N ILE A 99 -3.07 -2.03 22.60
CA ILE A 99 -4.23 -1.19 22.95
C ILE A 99 -4.02 0.25 22.43
N ASP A 100 -2.85 0.84 22.62
CA ASP A 100 -2.53 2.19 22.12
C ASP A 100 -2.60 2.28 20.58
N ALA A 101 -2.15 1.23 19.88
CA ALA A 101 -2.28 1.12 18.43
C ALA A 101 -3.73 0.91 17.94
N ILE A 102 -4.65 0.49 18.82
CA ILE A 102 -6.08 0.34 18.52
C ILE A 102 -6.83 1.64 18.83
N GLU A 103 -6.61 2.22 20.01
CA GLU A 103 -7.33 3.37 20.55
C GLU A 103 -6.83 4.72 19.98
N ILE A 104 -6.70 4.77 18.65
CA ILE A 104 -6.29 5.98 17.93
C ILE A 104 -7.49 6.92 17.82
N GLN A 105 -7.43 8.01 18.58
CA GLN A 105 -8.31 9.16 18.47
C GLN A 105 -7.48 10.41 18.24
N ALA A 106 -7.87 11.22 17.27
CA ALA A 106 -7.23 12.51 17.07
C ALA A 106 -7.49 13.45 18.25
N THR A 107 -6.41 14.00 18.80
CA THR A 107 -6.40 15.24 19.60
C THR A 107 -6.22 16.47 18.70
N HIS A 108 -5.51 16.34 17.57
CA HIS A 108 -5.45 17.33 16.49
C HIS A 108 -5.34 16.62 15.11
N GLY A 109 -6.32 16.81 14.23
CA GLY A 109 -6.45 16.15 12.91
C GLY A 109 -7.71 15.28 12.80
N ASP A 110 -8.01 14.75 11.61
CA ASP A 110 -9.19 13.89 11.34
C ASP A 110 -8.87 12.37 11.39
N LEU A 111 -7.74 11.96 12.00
CA LEU A 111 -7.31 10.55 12.01
C LEU A 111 -7.87 9.79 13.22
N LYS A 112 -8.77 8.84 12.98
CA LYS A 112 -9.39 7.99 13.99
C LYS A 112 -9.40 6.54 13.52
N ASN A 113 -9.17 5.60 14.43
CA ASN A 113 -9.40 4.19 14.12
C ASN A 113 -10.90 3.90 14.04
N ASN A 114 -11.38 3.65 12.81
CA ASN A 114 -12.75 3.20 12.52
C ASN A 114 -12.79 1.76 11.99
N LEU A 115 -11.64 1.06 11.93
CA LEU A 115 -11.55 -0.33 11.47
C LEU A 115 -11.91 -1.33 12.58
N VAL A 116 -11.83 -0.89 13.84
CA VAL A 116 -12.12 -1.67 15.03
C VAL A 116 -13.04 -0.86 15.93
N PHE A 117 -14.06 -1.50 16.51
CA PHE A 117 -14.96 -0.86 17.46
C PHE A 117 -14.33 -0.84 18.87
N TRP A 118 -13.72 0.27 19.25
CA TRP A 118 -12.96 0.37 20.51
C TRP A 118 -13.57 1.34 21.54
N ARG A 119 -14.48 2.21 21.13
CA ARG A 119 -15.06 3.25 22.00
C ARG A 119 -16.03 2.67 23.03
N ASN A 120 -16.04 3.27 24.21
CA ASN A 120 -16.98 2.90 25.29
C ASN A 120 -18.42 3.41 25.10
N GLN A 121 -18.86 3.71 23.88
CA GLN A 121 -20.16 4.34 23.65
C GLN A 121 -21.34 3.39 23.90
N TYR A 122 -21.12 2.08 23.80
CA TYR A 122 -22.13 1.04 24.08
C TYR A 122 -21.70 0.13 25.24
N GLY A 123 -20.78 0.58 26.10
CA GLY A 123 -20.26 -0.17 27.24
C GLY A 123 -19.08 -1.09 26.91
N HIS A 124 -18.39 -1.52 27.97
CA HIS A 124 -17.12 -2.26 27.90
C HIS A 124 -17.23 -3.58 27.14
N ALA A 125 -18.38 -4.26 27.21
CA ALA A 125 -18.62 -5.55 26.56
C ALA A 125 -18.61 -5.50 25.03
N ASN A 126 -18.88 -4.33 24.44
CA ASN A 126 -19.02 -4.18 23.00
C ASN A 126 -17.70 -3.84 22.29
N ARG A 127 -16.62 -3.58 23.04
CA ARG A 127 -15.31 -3.29 22.44
C ARG A 127 -14.71 -4.56 21.83
N ASP A 128 -14.24 -4.46 20.60
CA ASP A 128 -13.62 -5.58 19.89
C ASP A 128 -12.33 -6.06 20.59
N HIS A 129 -11.60 -5.16 21.25
CA HIS A 129 -10.36 -5.48 21.98
C HIS A 129 -10.56 -5.67 23.49
N ARG A 130 -11.79 -5.97 23.93
CA ARG A 130 -12.12 -6.19 25.35
C ARG A 130 -11.19 -7.18 26.04
N ALA A 131 -10.89 -8.32 25.40
CA ALA A 131 -10.02 -9.34 25.97
C ALA A 131 -8.61 -8.81 26.30
N LEU A 132 -8.10 -7.86 25.50
CA LEU A 132 -6.81 -7.21 25.77
C LEU A 132 -6.90 -6.31 27.00
N ILE A 133 -7.98 -5.53 27.13
CA ILE A 133 -8.21 -4.67 28.30
C ILE A 133 -8.35 -5.51 29.58
N GLU A 134 -9.12 -6.60 29.52
CA GLU A 134 -9.33 -7.49 30.65
C GLU A 134 -8.05 -8.21 31.08
N ALA A 135 -7.24 -8.66 30.12
CA ALA A 135 -5.94 -9.25 30.41
C ALA A 135 -4.99 -8.22 31.05
N ALA A 136 -4.95 -6.98 30.55
CA ALA A 136 -4.14 -5.91 31.12
C ALA A 136 -4.58 -5.54 32.55
N THR A 137 -5.90 -5.58 32.82
CA THR A 137 -6.47 -5.16 34.11
C THR A 137 -6.38 -6.25 35.17
N THR A 138 -6.63 -7.51 34.78
CA THR A 138 -6.74 -8.65 35.71
C THR A 138 -5.51 -9.54 35.76
N GLY A 139 -4.60 -9.42 34.77
CA GLY A 139 -3.48 -10.33 34.58
C GLY A 139 -3.85 -11.71 34.03
N THR A 140 -5.15 -12.05 33.96
CA THR A 140 -5.62 -13.37 33.50
C THR A 140 -5.34 -13.52 32.01
N GLY A 141 -4.62 -14.58 31.62
CA GLY A 141 -4.27 -14.85 30.22
C GLY A 141 -3.26 -13.86 29.61
N LEU A 142 -2.76 -12.89 30.37
CA LEU A 142 -1.87 -11.82 29.88
C LEU A 142 -0.60 -12.37 29.23
N GLN A 143 0.09 -13.28 29.92
CA GLN A 143 1.33 -13.89 29.41
C GLN A 143 1.09 -14.64 28.09
N THR A 144 -0.03 -15.35 27.99
CA THR A 144 -0.41 -16.07 26.76
C THR A 144 -0.67 -15.09 25.62
N LEU A 145 -1.48 -14.05 25.87
CA LEU A 145 -1.78 -13.02 24.86
C LEU A 145 -0.51 -12.29 24.40
N GLU A 146 0.35 -11.86 25.33
CA GLU A 146 1.60 -11.18 24.99
C GLU A 146 2.55 -12.08 24.20
N ARG A 147 2.60 -13.39 24.50
CA ARG A 147 3.38 -14.35 23.73
C ARG A 147 2.88 -14.48 22.30
N LEU A 148 1.58 -14.60 22.11
CA LEU A 148 0.97 -14.70 20.78
C LEU A 148 1.16 -13.42 19.96
N LEU A 149 0.97 -12.26 20.58
CA LEU A 149 1.20 -10.96 19.94
C LEU A 149 2.69 -10.76 19.59
N PHE A 150 3.59 -11.14 20.49
CA PHE A 150 5.03 -11.12 20.21
C PHE A 150 5.37 -11.99 18.99
N GLN A 151 4.89 -13.24 18.96
CA GLN A 151 5.12 -14.15 17.84
C GLN A 151 4.55 -13.60 16.52
N LEU A 152 3.36 -12.98 16.55
CA LEU A 152 2.76 -12.40 15.35
C LEU A 152 3.65 -11.35 14.68
N TYR A 153 4.32 -10.50 15.45
CA TYR A 153 5.10 -9.37 14.92
C TYR A 153 6.62 -9.56 14.93
N ARG A 154 7.14 -10.53 15.68
CA ARG A 154 8.60 -10.72 15.87
C ARG A 154 9.14 -12.04 15.40
N THR A 155 8.29 -12.97 14.96
CA THR A 155 8.74 -14.26 14.44
C THR A 155 8.05 -14.61 13.13
N ASP A 156 8.58 -15.63 12.47
CA ASP A 156 8.02 -16.23 11.25
C ASP A 156 7.15 -17.46 11.56
N ARG A 157 6.48 -17.46 12.72
CA ARG A 157 5.56 -18.55 13.08
C ARG A 157 4.39 -18.59 12.09
N ASP A 158 3.85 -19.79 11.85
CA ASP A 158 2.70 -19.97 10.98
C ASP A 158 1.54 -19.03 11.36
N GLU A 159 1.10 -18.28 10.35
CA GLU A 159 0.11 -17.23 10.49
C GLU A 159 -1.29 -17.79 10.79
N GLY A 160 -1.60 -18.99 10.28
CA GLY A 160 -2.87 -19.63 10.50
C GLY A 160 -3.03 -20.17 11.91
N GLU A 161 -2.00 -20.86 12.41
CA GLU A 161 -1.94 -21.28 13.81
C GLU A 161 -2.06 -20.09 14.76
N LEU A 162 -1.28 -19.03 14.51
CA LEU A 162 -1.33 -17.80 15.30
C LEU A 162 -2.70 -17.14 15.27
N PHE A 163 -3.32 -17.06 14.09
CA PHE A 163 -4.66 -16.50 13.95
C PHE A 163 -5.67 -17.26 14.79
N ASP A 164 -5.69 -18.59 14.69
CA ASP A 164 -6.68 -19.40 15.40
C ASP A 164 -6.46 -19.42 16.91
N GLU A 165 -5.20 -19.38 17.37
CA GLU A 165 -4.86 -19.26 18.80
C GLU A 165 -5.24 -17.89 19.37
N LEU A 166 -4.92 -16.80 18.66
CA LEU A 166 -5.32 -15.45 19.06
C LEU A 166 -6.85 -15.30 19.05
N SER A 167 -7.52 -15.82 18.01
CA SER A 167 -8.98 -15.81 17.88
C SER A 167 -9.63 -16.47 19.11
N LYS A 168 -9.13 -17.63 19.54
CA LYS A 168 -9.60 -18.30 20.77
C LYS A 168 -9.32 -17.46 22.03
N ALA A 169 -8.17 -16.81 22.11
CA ALA A 169 -7.78 -15.99 23.25
C ALA A 169 -8.53 -14.64 23.33
N THR A 170 -9.15 -14.18 22.25
CA THR A 170 -9.85 -12.88 22.17
C THR A 170 -11.33 -13.00 21.81
N ASP A 171 -12.01 -14.07 22.22
CA ASP A 171 -13.45 -14.30 21.98
C ASP A 171 -13.89 -14.24 20.50
N ALA A 172 -13.03 -14.69 19.59
CA ALA A 172 -13.30 -14.77 18.16
C ALA A 172 -13.75 -13.43 17.53
N LYS A 173 -13.16 -12.31 17.99
CA LYS A 173 -13.45 -10.96 17.50
C LYS A 173 -12.80 -10.72 16.14
N TYR A 174 -13.57 -11.00 15.08
CA TYR A 174 -13.06 -10.94 13.70
C TYR A 174 -12.48 -9.57 13.29
N PRO A 175 -13.12 -8.42 13.57
CA PRO A 175 -12.53 -7.13 13.24
C PRO A 175 -11.18 -6.88 13.93
N LEU A 176 -11.03 -7.30 15.19
CA LEU A 176 -9.76 -7.25 15.91
C LEU A 176 -8.70 -8.10 15.20
N MET A 177 -9.03 -9.37 14.92
CA MET A 177 -8.10 -10.29 14.27
C MET A 177 -7.62 -9.77 12.91
N ALA A 178 -8.54 -9.34 12.06
CA ALA A 178 -8.21 -8.78 10.76
C ALA A 178 -7.39 -7.49 10.87
N TYR A 179 -7.66 -6.65 11.88
CA TYR A 179 -6.87 -5.45 12.12
C TYR A 179 -5.42 -5.76 12.51
N LEU A 180 -5.19 -6.72 13.42
CA LEU A 180 -3.84 -7.12 13.82
C LEU A 180 -3.01 -7.63 12.62
N PHE A 181 -3.64 -8.44 11.76
CA PHE A 181 -2.98 -8.93 10.54
C PHE A 181 -2.79 -7.83 9.48
N PHE A 182 -3.73 -6.90 9.35
CA PHE A 182 -3.56 -5.70 8.53
C PHE A 182 -2.38 -4.84 9.00
N LEU A 183 -2.15 -4.72 10.31
CA LEU A 183 -0.95 -4.08 10.83
C LEU A 183 0.31 -4.86 10.45
N LYS A 184 0.31 -6.19 10.53
CA LYS A 184 1.45 -7.03 10.12
C LYS A 184 1.83 -6.79 8.66
N ASP A 185 0.89 -6.95 7.72
CA ASP A 185 1.17 -6.78 6.29
C ASP A 185 -0.08 -6.33 5.50
N MET A 186 -0.08 -5.06 5.08
CA MET A 186 -1.18 -4.46 4.32
C MET A 186 -1.27 -4.94 2.87
N ASP A 187 -0.22 -5.56 2.31
CA ASP A 187 -0.27 -6.08 0.95
C ASP A 187 -0.84 -7.51 0.90
N ARG A 188 -0.99 -8.16 2.06
CA ARG A 188 -1.51 -9.53 2.21
C ARG A 188 -2.81 -9.63 2.99
N PHE A 189 -3.03 -8.75 3.96
CA PHE A 189 -4.10 -8.87 4.95
C PHE A 189 -4.95 -7.61 5.04
N MET A 190 -6.25 -7.75 4.84
CA MET A 190 -7.20 -6.64 4.88
C MET A 190 -8.03 -6.63 6.15
N PRO A 191 -8.45 -5.45 6.63
CA PRO A 191 -9.42 -5.36 7.71
C PRO A 191 -10.77 -5.93 7.25
N ILE A 192 -11.65 -6.28 8.20
CA ILE A 192 -12.97 -6.81 7.87
C ILE A 192 -14.02 -6.31 8.86
N GLN A 193 -15.17 -5.89 8.34
CA GLN A 193 -16.39 -5.74 9.12
C GLN A 193 -17.47 -6.67 8.52
N PRO A 194 -17.78 -7.80 9.19
CA PRO A 194 -18.50 -8.91 8.56
C PRO A 194 -19.83 -8.55 7.91
N THR A 195 -20.68 -7.78 8.60
CA THR A 195 -22.02 -7.43 8.08
C THR A 195 -21.97 -6.59 6.81
N GLY A 196 -20.90 -5.84 6.57
CA GLY A 196 -20.73 -5.09 5.32
C GLY A 196 -20.28 -5.96 4.18
N PHE A 197 -19.27 -6.80 4.44
CA PHE A 197 -18.72 -7.67 3.43
C PHE A 197 -19.71 -8.76 3.00
N ASP A 198 -20.42 -9.37 3.94
CA ASP A 198 -21.44 -10.37 3.61
C ASP A 198 -22.56 -9.80 2.72
N HIS A 199 -22.92 -8.52 2.93
CA HIS A 199 -23.94 -7.87 2.11
C HIS A 199 -23.46 -7.61 0.68
N VAL A 200 -22.27 -7.04 0.50
CA VAL A 200 -21.73 -6.78 -0.84
C VAL A 200 -21.33 -8.06 -1.56
N PHE A 201 -20.87 -9.10 -0.85
CA PHE A 201 -20.64 -10.41 -1.44
C PHE A 201 -21.93 -11.02 -1.99
N GLY A 202 -23.04 -10.91 -1.25
CA GLY A 202 -24.36 -11.28 -1.77
C GLY A 202 -24.75 -10.50 -3.03
N GLU A 203 -24.54 -9.18 -3.04
CA GLU A 203 -24.86 -8.33 -4.20
C GLU A 203 -24.06 -8.71 -5.45
N ILE A 204 -22.78 -9.05 -5.30
CA ILE A 204 -21.93 -9.44 -6.44
C ILE A 204 -22.06 -10.92 -6.81
N GLY A 205 -22.94 -11.67 -6.14
CA GLY A 205 -23.21 -13.08 -6.46
C GLY A 205 -22.21 -14.08 -5.84
N LEU A 206 -21.45 -13.69 -4.81
CA LEU A 206 -20.59 -14.61 -4.05
C LEU A 206 -21.32 -15.22 -2.85
N GLU A 207 -21.36 -16.55 -2.81
CA GLU A 207 -21.81 -17.31 -1.64
C GLU A 207 -20.68 -17.45 -0.61
N PHE A 208 -20.27 -16.34 -0.01
CA PHE A 208 -19.24 -16.33 1.03
C PHE A 208 -19.70 -15.51 2.25
N ARG A 209 -19.60 -16.11 3.44
CA ARG A 209 -20.03 -15.50 4.71
C ARG A 209 -18.89 -15.42 5.71
N THR A 210 -18.74 -14.24 6.29
CA THR A 210 -17.72 -13.92 7.29
C THR A 210 -18.31 -13.76 8.68
N LEU A 211 -19.62 -13.48 8.79
CA LEU A 211 -20.30 -13.37 10.07
C LEU A 211 -20.20 -14.69 10.86
N ARG A 212 -19.68 -14.60 12.08
CA ARG A 212 -19.44 -15.73 13.01
C ARG A 212 -18.44 -16.79 12.52
N ASN A 213 -17.66 -16.51 11.47
CA ASN A 213 -16.65 -17.42 10.93
C ASN A 213 -15.21 -16.88 11.16
N CYS A 214 -14.87 -16.49 12.39
CA CYS A 214 -13.55 -15.95 12.72
C CYS A 214 -12.49 -17.07 12.83
N THR A 215 -12.05 -17.58 11.69
CA THR A 215 -11.01 -18.62 11.55
C THR A 215 -10.01 -18.24 10.47
N TRP A 216 -8.80 -18.82 10.52
CA TRP A 216 -7.79 -18.59 9.48
C TRP A 216 -8.28 -18.98 8.08
N GLU A 217 -8.96 -20.12 7.97
CA GLU A 217 -9.48 -20.61 6.68
C GLU A 217 -10.41 -19.57 6.03
N ASN A 218 -11.36 -19.04 6.81
CA ASN A 218 -12.28 -18.01 6.32
C ASN A 218 -11.54 -16.71 6.00
N TYR A 219 -10.61 -16.28 6.85
CA TYR A 219 -9.89 -15.02 6.67
C TYR A 219 -8.95 -15.05 5.46
N SER A 220 -8.26 -16.17 5.26
CA SER A 220 -7.43 -16.39 4.07
C SER A 220 -8.27 -16.45 2.80
N GLN A 221 -9.48 -17.04 2.85
CA GLN A 221 -10.40 -17.04 1.71
C GLN A 221 -10.91 -15.62 1.40
N PHE A 222 -11.26 -14.83 2.41
CA PHE A 222 -11.62 -13.42 2.26
C PHE A 222 -10.52 -12.62 1.53
N ASN A 223 -9.28 -12.72 1.98
CA ASN A 223 -8.16 -12.01 1.34
C ASN A 223 -7.89 -12.52 -0.09
N ARG A 224 -8.06 -13.83 -0.34
CA ARG A 224 -7.94 -14.40 -1.70
C ARG A 224 -9.04 -13.89 -2.64
N ILE A 225 -10.28 -13.75 -2.17
CA ILE A 225 -11.39 -13.15 -2.94
C ILE A 225 -11.04 -11.71 -3.32
N LEU A 226 -10.60 -10.90 -2.35
CA LEU A 226 -10.18 -9.52 -2.63
C LEU A 226 -9.04 -9.45 -3.65
N ASN A 227 -8.06 -10.34 -3.54
CA ASN A 227 -6.96 -10.40 -4.49
C ASN A 227 -7.43 -10.80 -5.89
N ALA A 228 -8.36 -11.76 -6.00
CA ALA A 228 -8.94 -12.18 -7.28
C ALA A 228 -9.73 -11.06 -7.95
N LEU A 229 -10.42 -10.22 -7.17
CA LEU A 229 -11.21 -9.08 -7.67
C LEU A 229 -10.37 -7.91 -8.20
N ARG A 230 -9.07 -7.85 -7.90
CA ARG A 230 -8.19 -6.75 -8.38
C ARG A 230 -8.21 -6.62 -9.90
N LYS A 231 -8.13 -7.74 -10.62
CA LYS A 231 -8.12 -7.74 -12.09
C LYS A 231 -9.47 -7.35 -12.70
N PRO A 232 -10.61 -7.95 -12.31
CA PRO A 232 -11.92 -7.48 -12.74
C PRO A 232 -12.16 -5.98 -12.47
N ILE A 233 -11.74 -5.46 -11.30
CA ILE A 233 -11.85 -4.03 -10.99
C ILE A 233 -10.99 -3.20 -11.95
N ALA A 234 -9.74 -3.60 -12.17
CA ALA A 234 -8.82 -2.92 -13.08
C ALA A 234 -9.39 -2.85 -14.50
N ASP A 235 -9.86 -3.99 -15.02
CA ASP A 235 -10.40 -4.13 -16.36
C ASP A 235 -11.68 -3.27 -16.54
N GLN A 236 -12.58 -3.25 -15.54
CA GLN A 236 -13.82 -2.44 -15.60
C GLN A 236 -13.59 -0.94 -15.43
N ALA A 237 -12.59 -0.55 -14.63
CA ALA A 237 -12.27 0.85 -14.37
C ALA A 237 -11.27 1.44 -15.37
N GLY A 238 -10.68 0.63 -16.26
CA GLY A 238 -9.62 1.06 -17.17
C GLY A 238 -8.33 1.46 -16.46
N LEU A 239 -7.97 0.75 -15.38
CA LEU A 239 -6.80 1.02 -14.55
C LEU A 239 -5.69 -0.01 -14.82
N ASP A 240 -4.44 0.43 -14.86
CA ASP A 240 -3.29 -0.47 -15.03
C ASP A 240 -3.02 -1.34 -13.80
N HIS A 241 -3.31 -0.80 -12.61
CA HIS A 241 -3.03 -1.45 -11.35
C HIS A 241 -4.07 -1.12 -10.28
N VAL A 242 -4.46 -2.14 -9.53
CA VAL A 242 -5.33 -2.05 -8.36
C VAL A 242 -4.62 -2.75 -7.22
N ARG A 243 -4.43 -2.09 -6.07
CA ARG A 243 -3.82 -2.72 -4.88
C ARG A 243 -4.86 -3.55 -4.12
N LEU A 244 -4.42 -4.41 -3.21
CA LEU A 244 -5.34 -5.18 -2.37
C LEU A 244 -6.27 -4.27 -1.55
N ILE A 245 -5.71 -3.19 -0.99
CA ILE A 245 -6.48 -2.19 -0.23
C ILE A 245 -7.47 -1.40 -1.08
N ASP A 246 -7.19 -1.25 -2.38
CA ASP A 246 -8.10 -0.58 -3.31
C ASP A 246 -9.32 -1.48 -3.58
N ALA A 247 -9.09 -2.77 -3.82
CA ALA A 247 -10.17 -3.75 -3.94
C ALA A 247 -11.05 -3.82 -2.68
N HIS A 248 -10.44 -3.87 -1.50
CA HIS A 248 -11.16 -3.77 -0.23
C HIS A 248 -12.00 -2.48 -0.16
N SER A 249 -11.39 -1.32 -0.48
CA SER A 249 -12.03 0.00 -0.33
C SER A 249 -13.21 0.18 -1.29
N LEU A 250 -13.13 -0.37 -2.51
CA LEU A 250 -14.25 -0.37 -3.45
C LEU A 250 -15.44 -1.16 -2.90
N LEU A 251 -15.22 -2.39 -2.44
CA LEU A 251 -16.30 -3.22 -1.88
C LEU A 251 -16.89 -2.61 -0.61
N TRP A 252 -16.06 -1.97 0.22
CA TRP A 252 -16.51 -1.26 1.42
C TRP A 252 -17.43 -0.08 1.07
N LEU A 253 -17.01 0.74 0.09
CA LEU A 253 -17.82 1.85 -0.40
C LEU A 253 -19.12 1.33 -1.03
N PHE A 254 -19.06 0.27 -1.84
CA PHE A 254 -20.23 -0.34 -2.46
C PHE A 254 -21.23 -0.84 -1.40
N SER A 255 -20.75 -1.58 -0.40
CA SER A 255 -21.57 -1.99 0.76
C SER A 255 -22.25 -0.81 1.45
N THR A 256 -21.54 0.31 1.60
CA THR A 256 -22.06 1.52 2.23
C THR A 256 -23.14 2.18 1.38
N LEU A 257 -22.94 2.27 0.06
CA LEU A 257 -23.92 2.83 -0.87
C LEU A 257 -25.19 1.97 -0.94
N LEU A 258 -25.08 0.65 -0.94
CA LEU A 258 -26.23 -0.27 -0.87
C LEU A 258 -27.08 -0.02 0.39
N ARG A 259 -26.42 0.15 1.55
CA ARG A 259 -27.13 0.49 2.79
C ARG A 259 -27.81 1.84 2.73
N LYS A 260 -27.17 2.84 2.11
CA LYS A 260 -27.77 4.18 1.93
C LYS A 260 -28.98 4.12 1.01
N GLU A 261 -28.91 3.36 -0.07
CA GLU A 261 -30.05 3.11 -0.94
C GLU A 261 -31.22 2.46 -0.22
N ALA A 262 -30.95 1.38 0.53
CA ALA A 262 -31.98 0.66 1.29
C ALA A 262 -32.71 1.56 2.31
N LYS A 263 -32.05 2.64 2.75
CA LYS A 263 -32.63 3.65 3.67
C LYS A 263 -33.25 4.86 2.95
N GLY A 264 -33.18 4.93 1.63
CA GLY A 264 -33.63 6.09 0.85
C GLY A 264 -32.71 7.31 0.97
N GLU A 265 -31.47 7.14 1.42
CA GLU A 265 -30.49 8.21 1.67
C GLU A 265 -29.60 8.53 0.45
N LEU A 266 -29.91 8.02 -0.75
CA LEU A 266 -29.15 8.32 -1.97
C LEU A 266 -29.50 9.66 -2.62
N ALA A 267 -30.64 10.26 -2.29
CA ALA A 267 -31.03 11.53 -2.88
C ALA A 267 -29.99 12.62 -2.60
N LYS A 268 -29.75 13.53 -3.56
CA LYS A 268 -28.83 14.69 -3.50
C LYS A 268 -29.18 15.74 -2.40
N GLY A 269 -29.89 15.34 -1.34
CA GLY A 269 -30.59 16.19 -0.39
C GLY A 269 -29.96 16.34 0.99
N GLU A 270 -28.92 15.57 1.33
CA GLU A 270 -27.97 16.02 2.33
C GLU A 270 -26.74 16.44 1.56
N LYS A 271 -26.42 17.75 1.57
CA LYS A 271 -25.06 18.19 1.27
C LYS A 271 -24.17 17.26 2.06
N ALA A 272 -23.41 16.40 1.37
CA ALA A 272 -22.31 15.68 1.98
C ALA A 272 -21.57 16.74 2.78
N ASP A 273 -21.70 16.61 4.10
CA ASP A 273 -21.29 17.60 5.08
C ASP A 273 -19.93 18.15 4.66
N ALA A 274 -19.77 19.47 4.68
CA ALA A 274 -18.65 20.24 4.12
C ALA A 274 -17.25 19.72 4.57
N ARG A 275 -16.88 18.59 4.01
CA ARG A 275 -15.63 17.82 4.12
C ARG A 275 -15.34 17.20 2.75
N TYR A 276 -15.64 17.96 1.70
CA TYR A 276 -14.60 18.11 0.68
C TYR A 276 -13.37 18.59 1.44
N LEU A 277 -12.55 17.63 1.90
CA LEU A 277 -11.16 17.85 2.29
C LEU A 277 -10.61 18.75 1.19
N GLY A 278 -10.39 20.02 1.54
CA GLY A 278 -9.99 21.02 0.58
C GLY A 278 -8.75 20.51 -0.12
N ALA A 279 -8.48 20.98 -1.33
CA ALA A 279 -7.26 20.62 -2.06
C ALA A 279 -5.98 20.67 -1.17
N ARG A 280 -6.02 21.48 -0.10
CA ARG A 280 -5.07 21.53 1.01
C ARG A 280 -4.94 20.24 1.83
N GLU A 281 -6.01 19.64 2.36
CA GLU A 281 -5.89 18.39 3.13
C GLU A 281 -5.54 17.18 2.25
N LYS A 282 -5.94 17.18 0.97
CA LYS A 282 -5.46 16.22 -0.04
C LYS A 282 -3.94 16.35 -0.25
N SER A 283 -3.46 17.58 -0.47
CA SER A 283 -2.02 17.85 -0.58
C SER A 283 -1.24 17.46 0.67
N ILE A 284 -1.79 17.73 1.87
CA ILE A 284 -1.17 17.31 3.14
C ILE A 284 -1.16 15.78 3.27
N ALA A 285 -2.19 15.09 2.80
CA ALA A 285 -2.25 13.62 2.81
C ALA A 285 -1.25 13.00 1.84
N ASP A 286 -1.08 13.57 0.65
CA ASP A 286 -0.11 13.12 -0.35
C ASP A 286 1.33 13.43 0.08
N ILE A 287 1.58 14.61 0.66
CA ILE A 287 2.87 14.95 1.28
C ILE A 287 3.18 13.98 2.42
N LYS A 288 2.21 13.68 3.31
CA LYS A 288 2.40 12.71 4.41
C LYS A 288 2.60 11.27 3.91
N TYR A 289 1.88 10.86 2.86
CA TYR A 289 2.03 9.54 2.25
C TYR A 289 3.39 9.40 1.56
N SER A 290 3.84 10.43 0.83
CA SER A 290 5.16 10.50 0.20
C SER A 290 6.27 10.49 1.25
N VAL A 291 6.12 11.26 2.35
CA VAL A 291 7.08 11.25 3.47
C VAL A 291 7.08 9.91 4.18
N GLY A 292 5.91 9.31 4.46
CA GLY A 292 5.80 7.99 5.07
C GLY A 292 6.40 6.88 4.21
N LYS A 293 6.24 6.96 2.88
CA LYS A 293 6.90 6.07 1.91
C LYS A 293 8.41 6.28 1.88
N THR A 294 8.90 7.52 1.95
CA THR A 294 10.35 7.82 2.01
C THR A 294 10.98 7.37 3.32
N VAL A 295 10.30 7.56 4.46
CA VAL A 295 10.76 7.11 5.78
C VAL A 295 10.71 5.59 5.89
N PHE A 296 9.64 4.94 5.41
CA PHE A 296 9.52 3.47 5.38
C PHE A 296 10.49 2.81 4.39
N ASN A 297 10.79 3.44 3.26
CA ASN A 297 11.85 2.96 2.36
C ASN A 297 13.26 3.28 2.88
N SER A 298 13.37 4.08 3.93
CA SER A 298 14.61 4.33 4.69
C SER A 298 14.76 3.38 5.89
N ASN A 299 14.06 2.24 5.90
CA ASN A 299 14.07 1.24 6.98
C ASN A 299 15.37 0.43 7.13
N GLY A 300 16.50 0.90 6.59
CA GLY A 300 17.80 0.21 6.72
C GLY A 300 17.82 -1.23 6.17
N GLN A 301 16.77 -1.65 5.46
CA GLN A 301 16.73 -2.93 4.77
C GLN A 301 17.63 -2.85 3.55
N VAL A 302 18.63 -3.73 3.52
CA VAL A 302 19.40 -4.00 2.31
C VAL A 302 18.47 -4.71 1.34
N VAL A 303 17.78 -3.94 0.50
CA VAL A 303 17.17 -4.47 -0.72
C VAL A 303 18.32 -4.76 -1.67
N PRO A 304 18.54 -6.01 -2.14
CA PRO A 304 19.46 -6.25 -3.24
C PRO A 304 18.91 -5.50 -4.44
N THR A 305 19.48 -4.32 -4.70
CA THR A 305 19.15 -3.54 -5.88
C THR A 305 19.86 -4.23 -7.03
N THR A 306 19.13 -4.58 -8.10
CA THR A 306 19.78 -4.90 -9.36
C THR A 306 20.57 -3.66 -9.76
N VAL A 307 21.88 -3.68 -9.54
CA VAL A 307 22.77 -2.63 -10.02
C VAL A 307 22.68 -2.72 -11.54
N LYS A 308 21.91 -1.81 -12.15
CA LYS A 308 21.98 -1.60 -13.60
C LYS A 308 23.47 -1.45 -13.92
N ASN A 309 23.99 -2.31 -14.79
CA ASN A 309 25.39 -2.26 -15.19
C ASN A 309 25.64 -0.90 -15.85
N LYS A 310 26.36 -0.01 -15.16
CA LYS A 310 26.68 1.34 -15.63
C LYS A 310 28.10 1.29 -16.18
N GLU A 311 28.22 0.89 -17.43
CA GLU A 311 29.51 0.92 -18.12
C GLU A 311 29.83 2.36 -18.56
N LEU A 312 31.05 2.80 -18.26
CA LEU A 312 31.62 4.03 -18.79
C LEU A 312 32.22 3.69 -20.16
N HIS A 313 31.50 3.99 -21.24
CA HIS A 313 31.94 3.69 -22.62
C HIS A 313 32.92 4.76 -23.16
N MET A 314 33.80 5.28 -22.32
CA MET A 314 34.85 6.22 -22.71
C MET A 314 36.01 6.18 -21.73
N SER A 315 37.21 6.49 -22.21
CA SER A 315 38.38 6.66 -21.36
C SER A 315 38.30 7.95 -20.52
N ASP A 316 39.08 8.02 -19.45
CA ASP A 316 39.18 9.19 -18.58
C ASP A 316 39.58 10.46 -19.36
N ALA A 317 40.46 10.32 -20.35
CA ALA A 317 40.87 11.41 -21.23
C ALA A 317 39.74 11.90 -22.15
N GLU A 318 38.87 10.99 -22.62
CA GLU A 318 37.69 11.34 -23.43
C GLU A 318 36.61 12.02 -22.59
N LEU A 319 36.44 11.60 -21.34
CA LEU A 319 35.53 12.23 -20.39
C LEU A 319 35.99 13.65 -20.00
N ASP A 320 37.28 13.85 -19.70
CA ASP A 320 37.83 15.19 -19.41
C ASP A 320 37.64 16.14 -20.60
N LYS A 321 37.94 15.66 -21.82
CA LYS A 321 37.70 16.42 -23.05
C LYS A 321 36.23 16.77 -23.22
N LEU A 322 35.31 15.82 -23.02
CA LEU A 322 33.88 16.04 -23.14
C LEU A 322 33.37 17.10 -22.14
N ILE A 323 33.81 17.03 -20.87
CA ILE A 323 33.40 17.99 -19.85
C ILE A 323 33.86 19.41 -20.22
N ARG A 324 35.09 19.56 -20.74
CA ARG A 324 35.61 20.86 -21.23
C ARG A 324 34.85 21.38 -22.44
N ASP A 325 34.55 20.50 -23.39
CA ASP A 325 33.76 20.83 -24.58
C ASP A 325 32.35 21.29 -24.15
N LEU A 326 31.70 20.60 -23.21
CA LEU A 326 30.39 20.97 -22.68
C LEU A 326 30.41 22.32 -21.95
N LEU A 327 31.40 22.59 -21.10
CA LEU A 327 31.54 23.90 -20.44
C LEU A 327 31.67 25.03 -21.46
N THR A 328 32.46 24.79 -22.52
CA THR A 328 32.67 25.76 -23.60
C THR A 328 31.39 26.00 -24.40
N ILE A 329 30.74 24.92 -24.84
CA ILE A 329 29.51 24.98 -25.66
C ILE A 329 28.35 25.59 -24.87
N GLN A 330 28.25 25.29 -23.58
CA GLN A 330 27.20 25.81 -22.70
C GLN A 330 27.55 27.16 -22.08
N GLU A 331 28.69 27.76 -22.43
CA GLU A 331 29.16 29.05 -21.91
C GLU A 331 29.14 29.14 -20.39
N ASP A 332 29.62 28.09 -19.71
CA ASP A 332 29.60 27.94 -18.25
C ASP A 332 28.20 28.11 -17.62
N ARG A 333 27.15 27.67 -18.33
CA ARG A 333 25.76 27.70 -17.85
C ARG A 333 25.12 26.32 -17.83
N CYS A 334 24.14 26.16 -16.94
CA CYS A 334 23.31 24.97 -16.83
C CYS A 334 22.52 24.72 -18.12
N ALA A 335 22.59 23.51 -18.68
CA ALA A 335 21.89 23.16 -19.91
C ALA A 335 20.36 23.21 -19.81
N ILE A 336 19.79 23.03 -18.61
CA ILE A 336 18.34 23.04 -18.39
C ILE A 336 17.84 24.44 -18.05
N THR A 337 18.57 25.20 -17.23
CA THR A 337 18.10 26.48 -16.70
C THR A 337 18.79 27.70 -17.33
N GLY A 338 19.95 27.56 -17.95
CA GLY A 338 20.77 28.68 -18.39
C GLY A 338 21.38 29.50 -17.25
N LEU A 339 21.24 29.06 -16.00
CA LEU A 339 21.88 29.72 -14.84
C LEU A 339 23.40 29.57 -14.92
N PRO A 340 24.18 30.62 -14.57
CA PRO A 340 25.63 30.53 -14.56
C PRO A 340 26.10 29.55 -13.48
N PHE A 341 27.08 28.71 -13.81
CA PHE A 341 27.73 27.87 -12.84
C PHE A 341 28.56 28.70 -11.86
N GLN A 342 28.70 28.17 -10.65
CA GLN A 342 29.72 28.62 -9.71
C GLN A 342 30.73 27.49 -9.54
N PHE A 343 32.01 27.76 -9.74
CA PHE A 343 33.04 26.71 -9.69
C PHE A 343 33.57 26.49 -8.28
N ARG A 344 34.01 25.26 -8.00
CA ARG A 344 34.53 24.85 -6.70
C ARG A 344 35.71 25.74 -6.27
N GLY A 345 35.64 26.27 -5.06
CA GLY A 345 36.58 27.23 -4.49
C GLY A 345 36.21 28.70 -4.74
N ALA A 346 35.32 28.98 -5.68
CA ALA A 346 34.85 30.33 -6.02
C ALA A 346 33.32 30.49 -5.85
N GLN A 347 32.62 29.44 -5.43
CA GLN A 347 31.18 29.44 -5.25
C GLN A 347 30.76 30.08 -3.92
N THR A 348 29.65 30.82 -3.96
CA THR A 348 28.92 31.28 -2.79
C THR A 348 27.78 30.34 -2.41
N ASP A 349 27.35 29.47 -3.34
CA ASP A 349 26.33 28.45 -3.14
C ASP A 349 26.72 27.11 -3.78
N ASP A 350 26.84 26.08 -2.97
CA ASP A 350 27.20 24.72 -3.40
C ASP A 350 26.16 24.08 -4.34
N ASN A 351 24.93 24.58 -4.35
CA ASN A 351 23.88 24.13 -5.26
C ASN A 351 24.13 24.57 -6.70
N MET A 352 24.92 25.64 -6.90
CA MET A 352 25.26 26.21 -8.20
C MET A 352 26.50 25.57 -8.82
N LEU A 353 27.12 24.60 -8.15
CA LEU A 353 28.22 23.82 -8.70
C LEU A 353 27.77 23.06 -9.96
N PRO A 354 28.62 22.95 -11.00
CA PRO A 354 28.36 22.07 -12.14
C PRO A 354 28.25 20.61 -11.69
N SER A 355 27.32 19.88 -12.31
CA SER A 355 27.09 18.46 -12.11
C SER A 355 26.78 17.80 -13.45
N LEU A 356 27.33 16.61 -13.67
CA LEU A 356 27.13 15.86 -14.90
C LEU A 356 25.81 15.08 -14.81
N ASP A 357 24.87 15.39 -15.70
CA ASP A 357 23.55 14.75 -15.80
C ASP A 357 23.44 13.92 -17.08
N ARG A 358 22.68 12.82 -17.01
CA ARG A 358 22.34 12.01 -18.18
C ARG A 358 20.99 12.47 -18.70
N ILE A 359 20.90 12.82 -19.98
CA ILE A 359 19.64 13.25 -20.60
C ILE A 359 18.60 12.12 -20.46
N ASP A 360 18.93 10.93 -20.94
CA ASP A 360 18.23 9.68 -20.62
C ASP A 360 18.86 8.99 -19.41
N SER A 361 18.13 9.04 -18.29
CA SER A 361 18.51 8.39 -17.03
C SER A 361 18.55 6.86 -17.08
N ASN A 362 17.94 6.23 -18.10
CA ASN A 362 18.02 4.79 -18.35
C ASN A 362 19.20 4.38 -19.24
N GLY A 363 19.81 5.31 -19.96
CA GLY A 363 20.99 5.09 -20.80
C GLY A 363 22.33 5.12 -20.06
N HIS A 364 23.41 4.82 -20.81
CA HIS A 364 24.79 4.84 -20.34
C HIS A 364 25.42 6.25 -20.39
N TYR A 365 26.60 6.40 -19.79
CA TYR A 365 27.44 7.59 -19.95
C TYR A 365 28.08 7.58 -21.34
N ALA A 366 27.33 8.07 -22.32
CA ALA A 366 27.75 8.22 -23.71
C ALA A 366 27.78 9.71 -24.08
N LYS A 367 28.61 10.09 -25.06
CA LYS A 367 28.87 11.48 -25.41
C LYS A 367 27.59 12.26 -25.74
N GLU A 368 26.68 11.61 -26.43
CA GLU A 368 25.38 12.11 -26.87
C GLU A 368 24.30 12.14 -25.77
N ASN A 369 24.56 11.52 -24.61
CA ASN A 369 23.60 11.39 -23.51
C ASN A 369 24.00 12.20 -22.27
N LEU A 370 24.96 13.13 -22.38
CA LEU A 370 25.49 13.89 -21.25
C LEU A 370 25.33 15.38 -21.43
N GLN A 371 24.98 16.04 -20.33
CA GLN A 371 24.86 17.50 -20.24
C GLN A 371 25.38 17.98 -18.87
N LEU A 372 25.85 19.23 -18.80
CA LEU A 372 26.19 19.85 -17.51
C LEU A 372 25.03 20.68 -17.00
N VAL A 373 24.65 20.46 -15.74
CA VAL A 373 23.56 21.18 -15.07
C VAL A 373 24.00 21.63 -13.68
N CYS A 374 23.28 22.59 -13.08
CA CYS A 374 23.55 22.94 -11.68
C CYS A 374 23.26 21.74 -10.79
N ARG A 375 24.02 21.59 -9.69
CA ARG A 375 23.89 20.46 -8.77
C ARG A 375 22.46 20.27 -8.25
N PHE A 376 21.77 21.36 -7.92
CA PHE A 376 20.37 21.26 -7.49
C PHE A 376 19.42 20.80 -8.61
N ILE A 377 19.73 21.14 -9.87
CA ILE A 377 18.94 20.71 -11.02
C ILE A 377 19.10 19.21 -11.28
N ASN A 378 20.33 18.69 -11.21
CA ASN A 378 20.55 17.24 -11.27
C ASN A 378 19.79 16.53 -10.12
N PHE A 379 19.83 17.13 -8.92
CA PHE A 379 19.11 16.62 -7.76
C PHE A 379 17.58 16.67 -7.91
N TRP A 380 17.01 17.67 -8.61
CA TRP A 380 15.58 17.76 -8.86
C TRP A 380 15.11 16.84 -9.98
N LYS A 381 15.91 16.71 -11.05
CA LYS A 381 15.58 15.86 -12.20
C LYS A 381 15.58 14.38 -11.83
N GLN A 382 16.56 13.90 -11.04
CA GLN A 382 16.70 12.49 -10.67
C GLN A 382 16.58 11.54 -11.89
N ALA A 383 15.56 10.68 -11.90
CA ALA A 383 15.26 9.75 -12.98
C ALA A 383 14.08 10.21 -13.85
N SER A 384 13.58 11.43 -13.65
CA SER A 384 12.51 12.00 -14.46
C SER A 384 12.97 12.20 -15.91
N ASP A 385 12.02 12.13 -16.84
CA ASP A 385 12.23 12.44 -18.25
C ASP A 385 12.72 13.90 -18.44
N ASP A 386 13.75 14.10 -19.26
CA ASP A 386 14.40 15.41 -19.45
C ASP A 386 13.47 16.42 -20.13
N ALA A 387 12.67 15.99 -21.12
CA ALA A 387 11.78 16.88 -21.87
C ALA A 387 10.64 17.38 -20.97
N GLU A 388 10.01 16.47 -20.23
CA GLU A 388 8.96 16.84 -19.28
C GLU A 388 9.52 17.72 -18.14
N PHE A 389 10.74 17.43 -17.66
CA PHE A 389 11.37 18.24 -16.63
C PHE A 389 11.66 19.67 -17.12
N ARG A 390 12.15 19.85 -18.34
CA ARG A 390 12.33 21.19 -18.96
C ARG A 390 11.01 21.94 -19.05
N ARG A 391 9.93 21.28 -19.50
CA ARG A 391 8.59 21.88 -19.57
C ARG A 391 8.14 22.40 -18.19
N LEU A 392 8.32 21.60 -17.14
CA LEU A 392 7.96 22.01 -15.77
C LEU A 392 8.82 23.19 -15.27
N VAL A 393 10.10 23.26 -15.65
CA VAL A 393 10.97 24.40 -15.33
C VAL A 393 10.48 25.69 -16.03
N SER A 394 10.00 25.61 -17.27
CA SER A 394 9.38 26.75 -17.97
C SER A 394 8.10 27.24 -17.29
N VAL A 395 7.25 26.32 -16.82
CA VAL A 395 6.07 26.69 -16.01
C VAL A 395 6.49 27.45 -14.73
N VAL A 396 7.53 26.98 -14.03
CA VAL A 396 8.05 27.65 -12.81
C VAL A 396 8.59 29.05 -13.11
N ARG A 397 9.13 29.28 -14.31
CA ARG A 397 9.63 30.59 -14.75
C ARG A 397 8.53 31.56 -15.14
N GLY A 398 7.31 31.08 -15.34
CA GLY A 398 6.18 31.86 -15.81
C GLY A 398 6.15 32.06 -17.32
N ASP A 399 6.94 31.29 -18.08
CA ASP A 399 7.05 31.43 -19.54
C ASP A 399 5.74 31.03 -20.27
N ASP A 400 4.86 30.24 -19.62
CA ASP A 400 3.56 29.78 -20.15
C ASP A 400 2.36 30.65 -19.71
N MET A 401 2.58 31.82 -19.10
CA MET A 401 1.54 32.73 -18.60
C MET A 401 1.38 34.01 -19.44
N GLU A 402 1.66 33.96 -20.75
CA GLU A 402 1.23 34.98 -21.71
C GLU A 402 0.21 34.38 -22.70
N GLY A 403 -1.05 34.31 -22.26
CA GLY A 403 -2.14 33.75 -23.05
C GLY A 403 -3.45 33.60 -22.29
N GLY A 404 -3.82 34.57 -21.44
CA GLY A 404 -5.08 34.59 -20.69
C GLY A 404 -5.37 35.94 -20.08
#